data_AF-R9PE74-F1
#
_entry.id   AF-R9PE74-F1
#
_cell.length_a   1.000
_cell.length_b   1.000
_cell.length_c   1.000
_cell.angle_alpha   90.00
_cell.angle_beta   90.00
_cell.angle_gamma   90.00
#
_symmetry.space_group_name_H-M   'P 1'
#
loop_
_entity.id
_entity.type
_entity.pdbx_description
1 polymer ?
#
loop_
_entity_poly.entity_id
_entity_poly.type
_entity_poly.pdbx_seq_one_letter_code
_entity_poly.pdbx_strand_id
1 'polypeptide(L)'
;MEELTRAGALGRDVEDHLEVVELHTGSSLVDLADQTREERSFASSNVAAAGVDVEAPVNRETLFRLVSTSSPDTTLTRDHIDLLSPAQTSSTLTYVNSLLDLSNTTNAGLLLSHAYTRYLGDLSGGQHILKKVSKRFPILASTDKPPHLGFEFYHFTSGQDLKTRFRTAMESNFTSLPAARIHALVVEANTAFDLNTEIFESLLPPDLRLSPQDKAPSPHKILLEPSVTVKPWARGEIAAVGGIVVAATAALVVASVLGTSSAGVAVHV
;
A
#
# COMPACT_ATOMS: atom_id res chain seq x y z
N MET A 1 -8.78 12.43 -4.48
CA MET A 1 -8.56 11.00 -4.15
C MET A 1 -7.63 10.36 -5.16
N GLU A 2 -7.76 10.64 -6.47
CA GLU A 2 -6.82 10.18 -7.50
C GLU A 2 -5.35 10.58 -7.24
N GLU A 3 -5.09 11.76 -6.66
CA GLU A 3 -3.73 12.18 -6.29
C GLU A 3 -3.06 11.33 -5.20
N LEU A 4 -3.82 10.53 -4.43
CA LEU A 4 -3.30 9.74 -3.30
C LEU A 4 -3.03 8.27 -3.65
N THR A 5 -3.78 7.68 -4.59
CA THR A 5 -3.60 6.27 -4.96
C THR A 5 -2.33 6.05 -5.77
N ARG A 6 -1.94 7.02 -6.62
CA ARG A 6 -0.64 7.12 -7.30
C ARG A 6 -0.17 5.88 -8.05
N ALA A 7 -1.05 4.93 -8.34
CA ALA A 7 -0.71 3.66 -9.00
C ALA A 7 -0.04 3.88 -10.36
N GLY A 8 -0.52 4.85 -11.15
CA GLY A 8 0.10 5.20 -12.43
C GLY A 8 1.51 5.81 -12.29
N ALA A 9 1.77 6.58 -11.22
CA ALA A 9 3.11 7.09 -10.95
C ALA A 9 4.06 5.97 -10.52
N LEU A 10 3.57 5.02 -9.72
CA LEU A 10 4.34 3.83 -9.34
C LEU A 10 4.68 2.95 -10.56
N GLY A 11 3.73 2.78 -11.50
CA GLY A 11 3.98 2.04 -12.75
C GLY A 11 5.11 2.65 -13.57
N ARG A 12 5.09 3.98 -13.76
CA ARG A 12 6.18 4.71 -14.44
C ARG A 12 7.50 4.59 -13.69
N ASP A 13 7.48 4.64 -12.36
CA ASP A 13 8.70 4.45 -11.58
C ASP A 13 9.31 3.07 -11.83
N VAL A 14 8.50 2.02 -11.83
CA VAL A 14 8.96 0.64 -12.12
C VAL A 14 9.57 0.55 -13.52
N GLU A 15 8.93 1.14 -14.53
CA GLU A 15 9.44 1.19 -15.90
C GLU A 15 10.80 1.89 -15.98
N ASP A 16 10.95 3.05 -15.35
CA ASP A 16 12.21 3.79 -15.33
C ASP A 16 13.34 3.00 -14.65
N HIS A 17 13.06 2.31 -13.55
CA HIS A 17 14.05 1.45 -12.87
C HIS A 17 14.42 0.24 -13.72
N LEU A 18 13.47 -0.37 -14.43
CA LEU A 18 13.74 -1.49 -15.34
C LEU A 18 14.60 -1.05 -16.54
N GLU A 19 14.36 0.13 -17.11
CA GLU A 19 15.21 0.69 -18.18
C GLU A 19 16.65 0.87 -17.71
N VAL A 20 16.83 1.35 -16.46
CA VAL A 20 18.16 1.46 -15.85
C VAL A 20 18.81 0.10 -15.67
N VAL A 21 18.08 -0.90 -15.19
CA VAL A 21 18.60 -2.27 -15.01
C VAL A 21 19.02 -2.85 -16.35
N GLU A 22 18.18 -2.74 -17.38
CA GLU A 22 18.48 -3.23 -18.73
C GLU A 22 19.70 -2.53 -19.32
N LEU A 23 19.82 -1.21 -19.17
CA LEU A 23 20.99 -0.45 -19.63
C LEU A 23 22.30 -0.93 -18.99
N HIS A 24 22.28 -1.31 -17.71
CA HIS A 24 23.49 -1.71 -16.97
C HIS A 24 23.81 -3.20 -17.09
N THR A 25 22.79 -4.06 -17.22
CA THR A 25 22.95 -5.52 -17.19
C THR A 25 22.79 -6.16 -18.56
N GLY A 26 22.17 -5.46 -19.52
CA GLY A 26 21.74 -6.02 -20.81
C GLY A 26 20.57 -7.00 -20.70
N SER A 27 19.96 -7.17 -19.52
CA SER A 27 18.86 -8.09 -19.27
C SER A 27 17.54 -7.34 -19.28
N SER A 28 16.63 -7.74 -20.16
CA SER A 28 15.26 -7.23 -20.19
C SER A 28 14.44 -7.78 -19.02
N LEU A 29 13.25 -7.22 -18.80
CA LEU A 29 12.29 -7.76 -17.82
C LEU A 29 12.01 -9.26 -18.03
N VAL A 30 11.89 -9.69 -19.29
CA VAL A 30 11.61 -11.09 -19.63
C VAL A 30 12.79 -11.97 -19.23
N ASP A 31 14.02 -11.54 -19.54
CA ASP A 31 15.23 -12.28 -19.17
C ASP A 31 15.37 -12.44 -17.65
N LEU A 32 15.10 -11.35 -16.90
CA LEU A 32 15.13 -11.36 -15.44
C LEU A 32 14.06 -12.29 -14.85
N ALA A 33 12.85 -12.28 -15.43
CA ALA A 33 11.76 -13.15 -14.99
C ALA A 33 12.04 -14.63 -15.31
N ASP A 34 12.58 -14.93 -16.49
CA ASP A 34 13.02 -16.26 -16.89
C ASP A 34 14.10 -16.79 -15.93
N GLN A 35 15.14 -16.00 -15.66
CA GLN A 35 16.18 -16.34 -14.69
C GLN A 35 15.58 -16.60 -13.30
N THR A 36 14.68 -15.74 -12.84
CA THR A 36 14.04 -15.90 -11.52
C THR A 36 13.16 -17.15 -11.44
N ARG A 37 12.51 -17.54 -12.55
CA ARG A 37 11.73 -18.79 -12.63
C ARG A 37 12.64 -20.01 -12.60
N GLU A 38 13.77 -19.97 -13.30
CA GLU A 38 14.78 -21.03 -13.26
C GLU A 38 15.37 -21.20 -11.86
N GLU A 39 15.86 -20.13 -11.25
CA GLU A 39 16.43 -20.14 -9.89
C GLU A 39 15.45 -20.73 -8.86
N ARG A 40 14.16 -20.39 -8.95
CA ARG A 40 13.11 -20.97 -8.10
C ARG A 40 12.86 -22.45 -8.38
N SER A 41 12.89 -22.87 -9.64
CA SER A 41 12.75 -24.29 -10.01
C SER A 41 13.90 -25.14 -9.43
N PHE A 42 15.13 -24.62 -9.51
CA PHE A 42 16.31 -25.24 -8.90
C PHE A 42 16.28 -25.20 -7.37
N ALA A 43 15.75 -24.12 -6.77
CA ALA A 43 15.55 -24.03 -5.33
C ALA A 43 14.49 -25.05 -4.86
N SER A 44 13.35 -25.18 -5.54
CA SER A 44 12.30 -26.16 -5.20
C SER A 44 12.81 -27.61 -5.19
N SER A 45 13.79 -27.91 -6.05
CA SER A 45 14.44 -29.24 -6.11
C SER A 45 15.50 -29.46 -5.02
N ASN A 46 16.01 -28.40 -4.37
CA ASN A 46 17.04 -28.46 -3.31
C ASN A 46 16.55 -28.06 -1.89
N VAL A 47 15.43 -27.33 -1.76
CA VAL A 47 15.08 -26.51 -0.56
C VAL A 47 13.95 -27.11 0.30
N ALA A 48 13.68 -28.40 0.20
CA ALA A 48 12.92 -29.10 1.24
C ALA A 48 13.62 -29.06 2.64
N ALA A 49 14.87 -28.59 2.71
CA ALA A 49 15.74 -28.71 3.90
C ALA A 49 15.83 -27.47 4.82
N ALA A 50 15.32 -26.29 4.46
CA ALA A 50 15.50 -25.07 5.29
C ALA A 50 14.20 -24.37 5.75
N GLY A 51 13.05 -24.58 5.08
CA GLY A 51 11.74 -24.09 5.53
C GLY A 51 11.53 -22.56 5.56
N VAL A 52 12.54 -21.76 5.20
CA VAL A 52 12.45 -20.30 5.11
C VAL A 52 11.91 -19.91 3.73
N ASP A 53 10.94 -18.99 3.69
CA ASP A 53 10.42 -18.39 2.46
C ASP A 53 9.78 -19.39 1.47
N VAL A 54 9.03 -20.36 1.99
CA VAL A 54 8.24 -21.28 1.16
C VAL A 54 6.99 -20.57 0.65
N GLU A 55 6.91 -20.35 -0.66
CA GLU A 55 5.75 -19.73 -1.31
C GLU A 55 4.63 -20.76 -1.54
N ALA A 56 3.38 -20.41 -1.22
CA ALA A 56 2.24 -21.22 -1.63
C ALA A 56 2.05 -21.08 -3.16
N PRO A 57 1.78 -22.18 -3.91
CA PRO A 57 1.69 -22.14 -5.38
C PRO A 57 0.67 -21.14 -5.94
N VAL A 58 -0.34 -20.77 -5.15
CA VAL A 58 -1.44 -19.89 -5.57
C VAL A 58 -1.12 -18.40 -5.41
N ASN A 59 -0.04 -18.05 -4.70
CA ASN A 59 0.21 -16.69 -4.24
C ASN A 59 0.43 -15.72 -5.41
N ARG A 60 1.29 -16.08 -6.37
CA ARG A 60 1.58 -15.21 -7.53
C ARG A 60 0.38 -14.99 -8.42
N GLU A 61 -0.39 -16.05 -8.69
CA GLU A 61 -1.62 -15.93 -9.48
C GLU A 61 -2.65 -15.07 -8.75
N THR A 62 -2.75 -15.23 -7.43
CA THR A 62 -3.63 -14.40 -6.59
C THR A 62 -3.22 -12.94 -6.65
N LEU A 63 -1.94 -12.63 -6.48
CA LEU A 63 -1.42 -11.27 -6.53
C LEU A 63 -1.62 -10.64 -7.92
N PHE A 64 -1.30 -11.37 -8.99
CA PHE A 64 -1.52 -10.91 -10.36
C PHE A 64 -2.98 -10.56 -10.60
N ARG A 65 -3.91 -11.46 -10.25
CA ARG A 65 -5.36 -11.22 -10.38
C ARG A 65 -5.82 -9.99 -9.59
N LEU A 66 -5.32 -9.81 -8.36
CA LEU A 66 -5.64 -8.63 -7.54
C LEU A 66 -5.16 -7.34 -8.20
N VAL A 67 -3.94 -7.32 -8.74
CA VAL A 67 -3.38 -6.17 -9.46
C VAL A 67 -4.21 -5.87 -10.71
N SER A 68 -4.50 -6.87 -11.56
CA SER A 68 -5.30 -6.68 -12.78
C SER A 68 -6.73 -6.22 -12.49
N THR A 69 -7.32 -6.67 -11.39
CA THR A 69 -8.70 -6.27 -11.01
C THR A 69 -8.73 -4.86 -10.42
N SER A 70 -7.73 -4.49 -9.62
CA SER A 70 -7.69 -3.19 -8.93
C SER A 70 -7.15 -2.05 -9.79
N SER A 71 -6.36 -2.36 -10.82
CA SER A 71 -5.78 -1.39 -11.75
C SER A 71 -5.82 -1.95 -13.17
N PRO A 72 -6.97 -1.91 -13.87
CA PRO A 72 -7.11 -2.48 -15.21
C PRO A 72 -6.13 -1.90 -16.25
N ASP A 73 -5.79 -0.62 -16.11
CA ASP A 73 -4.86 0.09 -17.00
C ASP A 73 -3.39 -0.04 -16.56
N THR A 74 -3.07 -1.01 -15.71
CA THR A 74 -1.69 -1.24 -15.24
C THR A 74 -0.79 -1.79 -16.35
N THR A 75 0.45 -1.35 -16.36
CA THR A 75 1.51 -1.92 -17.21
C THR A 75 2.19 -3.14 -16.56
N LEU A 76 1.81 -3.47 -15.32
CA LEU A 76 2.35 -4.60 -14.58
C LEU A 76 1.84 -5.93 -15.15
N THR A 77 2.79 -6.76 -15.56
CA THR A 77 2.58 -8.10 -16.13
C THR A 77 2.92 -9.20 -15.12
N ARG A 78 2.72 -10.47 -15.51
CA ARG A 78 3.18 -11.63 -14.73
C ARG A 78 4.69 -11.61 -14.49
N ASP A 79 5.47 -11.14 -15.44
CA ASP A 79 6.93 -11.06 -15.31
C ASP A 79 7.35 -10.12 -14.18
N HIS A 80 6.62 -9.02 -13.96
CA HIS A 80 6.85 -8.14 -12.81
C HIS A 80 6.61 -8.86 -11.49
N ILE A 81 5.53 -9.65 -11.42
CA ILE A 81 5.21 -10.46 -10.24
C ILE A 81 6.25 -11.56 -10.04
N ASP A 82 6.84 -12.09 -11.12
CA ASP A 82 7.88 -13.12 -11.06
C ASP A 82 9.19 -12.64 -10.43
N LEU A 83 9.50 -11.34 -10.50
CA LEU A 83 10.68 -10.75 -9.86
C LEU A 83 10.58 -10.67 -8.32
N LEU A 84 9.37 -10.82 -7.76
CA LEU A 84 9.19 -10.78 -6.30
C LEU A 84 9.77 -12.02 -5.63
N SER A 85 10.40 -11.84 -4.48
CA SER A 85 10.78 -12.96 -3.60
C SER A 85 9.55 -13.60 -2.97
N PRO A 86 9.60 -14.88 -2.56
CA PRO A 86 8.51 -15.53 -1.82
C PRO A 86 8.04 -14.74 -0.59
N ALA A 87 8.99 -14.15 0.16
CA ALA A 87 8.67 -13.33 1.33
C ALA A 87 7.88 -12.09 0.93
N GLN A 88 8.24 -11.43 -0.17
CA GLN A 88 7.55 -10.25 -0.70
C GLN A 88 6.13 -10.59 -1.16
N THR A 89 5.93 -11.71 -1.86
CA THR A 89 4.58 -12.13 -2.25
C THR A 89 3.73 -12.42 -1.01
N SER A 90 4.28 -13.14 -0.02
CA SER A 90 3.54 -13.53 1.18
C SER A 90 3.18 -12.33 2.06
N SER A 91 4.12 -11.41 2.32
CA SER A 91 3.87 -10.22 3.13
C SER A 91 2.86 -9.28 2.45
N THR A 92 2.98 -9.11 1.14
CA THR A 92 2.05 -8.29 0.34
C THR A 92 0.64 -8.88 0.38
N LEU A 93 0.47 -10.18 0.15
CA LEU A 93 -0.84 -10.83 0.24
C LEU A 93 -1.44 -10.77 1.64
N THR A 94 -0.61 -10.93 2.68
CA THR A 94 -1.05 -10.80 4.08
C THR A 94 -1.64 -9.42 4.33
N TYR A 95 -0.95 -8.37 3.89
CA TYR A 95 -1.46 -7.00 3.98
C TYR A 95 -2.76 -6.84 3.17
N VAL A 96 -2.76 -7.20 1.88
CA VAL A 96 -3.92 -7.01 1.01
C VAL A 96 -5.15 -7.75 1.54
N ASN A 97 -5.00 -8.98 2.04
CA ASN A 97 -6.09 -9.72 2.65
C ASN A 97 -6.64 -9.01 3.89
N SER A 98 -5.79 -8.46 4.76
CA SER A 98 -6.24 -7.64 5.90
C SER A 98 -7.10 -6.45 5.46
N LEU A 99 -6.73 -5.77 4.38
CA LEU A 99 -7.51 -4.66 3.82
C LEU A 99 -8.85 -5.14 3.25
N LEU A 100 -8.85 -6.26 2.51
CA LEU A 100 -10.04 -6.84 1.94
C LEU A 100 -11.02 -7.30 3.03
N ASP A 101 -10.54 -7.96 4.08
CA ASP A 101 -11.34 -8.41 5.20
C ASP A 101 -11.99 -7.23 5.94
N LEU A 102 -11.24 -6.15 6.18
CA LEU A 102 -11.80 -4.92 6.74
C LEU A 102 -12.86 -4.30 5.82
N SER A 103 -12.61 -4.28 4.51
CA SER A 103 -13.53 -3.70 3.53
C SER A 103 -14.87 -4.45 3.43
N ASN A 104 -14.86 -5.76 3.69
CA ASN A 104 -16.02 -6.64 3.57
C ASN A 104 -16.80 -6.81 4.88
N THR A 105 -16.43 -6.08 5.94
CA THR A 105 -17.05 -6.21 7.27
C THR A 105 -17.66 -4.89 7.74
N THR A 106 -18.39 -4.95 8.86
CA THR A 106 -18.90 -3.75 9.56
C THR A 106 -17.80 -2.84 10.11
N ASN A 107 -16.52 -3.24 9.96
CA ASN A 107 -15.34 -2.51 10.38
C ASN A 107 -14.67 -1.72 9.25
N ALA A 108 -15.31 -1.53 8.09
CA ALA A 108 -14.76 -0.76 6.96
C ALA A 108 -14.25 0.64 7.35
N GLY A 109 -14.80 1.26 8.40
CA GLY A 109 -14.30 2.53 8.94
C GLY A 109 -12.85 2.48 9.48
N LEU A 110 -12.35 1.29 9.84
CA LEU A 110 -10.97 1.09 10.30
C LEU A 110 -9.94 1.19 9.15
N LEU A 111 -10.36 1.14 7.89
CA LEU A 111 -9.48 1.41 6.74
C LEU A 111 -8.85 2.80 6.80
N LEU A 112 -9.45 3.74 7.54
CA LEU A 112 -8.88 5.05 7.81
C LEU A 112 -7.52 4.95 8.51
N SER A 113 -7.30 3.94 9.35
CA SER A 113 -6.02 3.72 10.03
C SER A 113 -4.90 3.31 9.07
N HIS A 114 -5.22 2.53 8.03
CA HIS A 114 -4.26 2.20 6.97
C HIS A 114 -3.97 3.40 6.09
N ALA A 115 -5.01 4.15 5.69
CA ALA A 115 -4.85 5.38 4.92
C ALA A 115 -4.01 6.41 5.68
N TYR A 116 -4.23 6.56 6.99
CA TYR A 116 -3.41 7.40 7.87
C TYR A 116 -1.94 6.97 7.85
N THR A 117 -1.69 5.70 8.11
CA THR A 117 -0.33 5.13 8.22
C THR A 117 0.45 5.29 6.92
N ARG A 118 -0.19 5.01 5.78
CA ARG A 118 0.42 5.13 4.45
C ARG A 118 0.55 6.59 4.02
N TYR A 119 -0.55 7.31 3.81
CA TYR A 119 -0.52 8.60 3.12
C TYR A 119 0.16 9.71 3.92
N LEU A 120 -0.06 9.79 5.24
CA LEU A 120 0.70 10.76 6.04
C LEU A 120 2.18 10.37 6.18
N GLY A 121 2.47 9.07 6.15
CA GLY A 121 3.83 8.54 6.06
C GLY A 121 4.53 9.00 4.78
N ASP A 122 3.90 8.80 3.63
CA ASP A 122 4.43 9.17 2.31
C ASP A 122 4.65 10.69 2.17
N LEU A 123 3.72 11.49 2.71
CA LEU A 123 3.80 12.96 2.77
C LEU A 123 4.78 13.49 3.84
N SER A 124 5.35 12.63 4.68
CA SER A 124 6.26 13.03 5.78
C SER A 124 7.59 12.27 5.74
N GLY A 125 7.61 11.03 6.24
CA GLY A 125 8.80 10.19 6.28
C GLY A 125 9.26 9.76 4.88
N GLY A 126 8.31 9.47 3.98
CA GLY A 126 8.58 9.13 2.59
C GLY A 126 9.41 10.18 1.86
N GLN A 127 9.18 11.47 2.14
CA GLN A 127 9.97 12.57 1.58
C GLN A 127 11.43 12.58 2.06
N HIS A 128 11.69 12.10 3.28
CA HIS A 128 13.06 11.96 3.79
C HIS A 128 13.75 10.74 3.19
N ILE A 129 13.02 9.63 3.05
CA ILE A 129 13.52 8.41 2.39
C ILE A 129 13.86 8.74 0.94
N LEU A 130 12.96 9.39 0.21
CA LEU A 130 13.16 9.85 -1.17
C LEU A 130 14.49 10.59 -1.31
N LYS A 131 14.72 11.64 -0.50
CA LYS A 131 15.96 12.44 -0.55
C LYS A 131 17.24 11.60 -0.36
N LYS A 132 17.18 10.56 0.47
CA LYS A 132 18.32 9.67 0.72
C LYS A 132 18.53 8.69 -0.44
N VAL A 133 17.45 8.07 -0.90
CA VAL A 133 17.47 7.05 -1.95
C VAL A 133 17.85 7.68 -3.29
N SER A 134 17.23 8.79 -3.70
CA SER A 134 17.54 9.44 -4.98
C SER A 134 18.97 9.99 -5.05
N LYS A 135 19.53 10.41 -3.91
CA LYS A 135 20.95 10.80 -3.83
C LYS A 135 21.89 9.59 -3.95
N ARG A 136 21.50 8.44 -3.41
CA ARG A 136 22.32 7.22 -3.40
C ARG A 136 22.25 6.46 -4.71
N PHE A 137 21.07 6.46 -5.34
CA PHE A 137 20.74 5.75 -6.57
C PHE A 137 20.10 6.74 -7.56
N PRO A 138 20.88 7.68 -8.11
CA PRO A 138 20.35 8.63 -9.07
C PRO A 138 20.00 7.91 -10.37
N ILE A 139 18.79 8.14 -10.87
CA ILE A 139 18.46 7.81 -12.25
C ILE A 139 18.89 8.99 -13.10
N LEU A 140 19.87 8.78 -13.96
CA LEU A 140 20.35 9.81 -14.86
C LEU A 140 19.28 10.06 -15.92
N ALA A 141 18.60 11.21 -15.82
CA ALA A 141 17.73 11.68 -16.88
C ALA A 141 18.58 11.91 -18.13
N SER A 142 18.20 11.31 -19.27
CA SER A 142 18.54 11.88 -20.56
C SER A 142 17.96 13.30 -20.64
N THR A 143 18.47 14.13 -21.54
CA THR A 143 18.16 15.58 -21.61
C THR A 143 16.67 15.93 -21.69
N ASP A 144 15.77 14.97 -21.93
CA ASP A 144 14.34 15.17 -22.12
C ASP A 144 13.45 14.58 -21.00
N LYS A 145 14.02 13.99 -19.94
CA LYS A 145 13.25 13.33 -18.87
C LYS A 145 13.06 14.21 -17.62
N PRO A 146 11.93 14.08 -16.88
CA PRO A 146 11.62 14.90 -15.71
C PRO A 146 12.62 14.74 -14.55
N PRO A 147 12.77 15.75 -13.67
CA PRO A 147 13.76 15.74 -12.59
C PRO A 147 13.49 14.73 -11.47
N HIS A 148 12.35 14.04 -11.51
CA HIS A 148 11.88 13.07 -10.51
C HIS A 148 11.70 11.66 -11.09
N LEU A 149 12.41 11.38 -12.18
CA LEU A 149 12.40 10.10 -12.89
C LEU A 149 12.68 8.91 -11.94
N GLY A 150 11.86 7.87 -12.04
CA GLY A 150 11.86 6.71 -11.13
C GLY A 150 11.56 7.01 -9.65
N PHE A 151 11.06 8.21 -9.35
CA PHE A 151 10.63 8.62 -8.02
C PHE A 151 9.33 9.44 -8.05
N GLU A 152 8.56 9.34 -9.12
CA GLU A 152 7.30 10.02 -9.29
C GLU A 152 6.34 9.72 -8.15
N PHE A 153 6.25 8.49 -7.65
CA PHE A 153 5.36 8.10 -6.55
C PHE A 153 5.49 8.98 -5.29
N TYR A 154 6.68 9.57 -5.05
CA TYR A 154 6.90 10.48 -3.93
C TYR A 154 6.89 11.97 -4.31
N HIS A 155 6.71 12.30 -5.59
CA HIS A 155 6.63 13.69 -6.06
C HIS A 155 5.21 14.25 -5.90
N PHE A 156 4.95 15.02 -4.85
CA PHE A 156 3.64 15.65 -4.61
C PHE A 156 3.71 17.15 -4.89
N THR A 157 2.93 17.65 -5.86
CA THR A 157 2.91 19.09 -6.22
C THR A 157 2.40 19.98 -5.09
N SER A 158 1.47 19.48 -4.27
CA SER A 158 0.80 20.22 -3.17
C SER A 158 0.88 19.47 -1.82
N GLY A 159 1.97 18.73 -1.57
CA GLY A 159 2.05 17.77 -0.46
C GLY A 159 1.73 18.35 0.95
N GLN A 160 2.13 19.58 1.24
CA GLN A 160 1.86 20.21 2.56
C GLN A 160 0.38 20.58 2.74
N ASP A 161 -0.29 21.03 1.67
CA ASP A 161 -1.73 21.29 1.67
C ASP A 161 -2.50 19.97 1.87
N LEU A 162 -2.13 18.94 1.10
CA LEU A 162 -2.76 17.62 1.16
C LEU A 162 -2.66 17.00 2.56
N LYS A 163 -1.49 17.11 3.20
CA LYS A 163 -1.25 16.68 4.58
C LYS A 163 -2.14 17.41 5.59
N THR A 164 -2.30 18.73 5.41
CA THR A 164 -3.13 19.55 6.30
C THR A 164 -4.60 19.20 6.13
N ARG A 165 -5.09 19.11 4.88
CA ARG A 165 -6.46 18.74 4.56
C ARG A 165 -6.83 17.36 5.08
N PHE A 166 -5.94 16.38 4.95
CA PHE A 166 -6.16 15.03 5.47
C PHE A 166 -6.33 15.03 6.99
N ARG A 167 -5.47 15.75 7.73
CA ARG A 167 -5.59 15.86 9.19
C ARG A 167 -6.86 16.58 9.63
N THR A 168 -7.16 17.73 9.03
CA THR A 168 -8.37 18.49 9.37
C THR A 168 -9.64 17.67 9.10
N ALA A 169 -9.68 16.93 7.99
CA ALA A 169 -10.80 16.05 7.69
C ALA A 169 -10.93 14.92 8.73
N MET A 170 -9.82 14.35 9.18
CA MET A 170 -9.84 13.31 10.21
C MET A 170 -10.28 13.83 11.58
N GLU A 171 -9.63 14.89 12.06
CA GLU A 171 -9.86 15.47 13.40
C GLU A 171 -11.30 15.98 13.56
N SER A 172 -11.84 16.64 12.53
CA SER A 172 -13.23 17.11 12.55
C SER A 172 -14.24 15.97 12.73
N ASN A 173 -13.97 14.79 12.16
CA ASN A 173 -14.83 13.62 12.29
C ASN A 173 -14.61 12.84 13.59
N PHE A 174 -13.45 12.94 14.23
CA PHE A 174 -13.15 12.18 15.44
C PHE A 174 -13.83 12.73 16.70
N THR A 175 -14.12 14.03 16.72
CA THR A 175 -14.79 14.69 17.86
C THR A 175 -16.18 14.11 18.19
N SER A 176 -16.84 13.47 17.22
CA SER A 176 -18.17 12.88 17.37
C SER A 176 -18.14 11.35 17.59
N LEU A 177 -16.96 10.71 17.55
CA LEU A 177 -16.85 9.26 17.67
C LEU A 177 -16.83 8.79 19.12
N PRO A 178 -17.48 7.65 19.44
CA PRO A 178 -17.34 7.01 20.74
C PRO A 178 -15.87 6.64 21.03
N ALA A 179 -15.45 6.74 22.29
CA ALA A 179 -14.08 6.41 22.71
C ALA A 179 -13.65 4.98 22.29
N ALA A 180 -14.57 4.02 22.32
CA ALA A 180 -14.30 2.65 21.85
C ALA A 180 -13.95 2.58 20.35
N ARG A 181 -14.55 3.45 19.52
CA ARG A 181 -14.22 3.54 18.09
C ARG A 181 -12.86 4.19 17.86
N ILE A 182 -12.52 5.23 18.64
CA ILE A 182 -11.18 5.84 18.61
C ILE A 182 -10.12 4.81 19.01
N HIS A 183 -10.37 4.03 20.07
CA HIS A 183 -9.48 2.95 20.48
C HIS A 183 -9.30 1.90 19.37
N ALA A 184 -10.39 1.48 18.72
CA ALA A 184 -10.31 0.53 17.60
C ALA A 184 -9.48 1.07 16.43
N LEU A 185 -9.62 2.36 16.08
CA LEU A 185 -8.79 3.01 15.06
C LEU A 185 -7.31 3.01 15.44
N VAL A 186 -6.99 3.28 16.70
CA VAL A 186 -5.61 3.27 17.20
C VAL A 186 -5.01 1.86 17.17
N VAL A 187 -5.78 0.85 17.58
CA VAL A 187 -5.35 -0.56 17.49
C VAL A 187 -5.07 -0.92 16.03
N GLU A 188 -5.98 -0.60 15.11
CA GLU A 188 -5.79 -0.88 13.70
C GLU A 188 -4.60 -0.12 13.09
N ALA A 189 -4.32 1.09 13.57
CA ALA A 189 -3.14 1.83 13.11
C ALA A 189 -1.84 1.10 13.47
N ASN A 190 -1.77 0.49 14.66
CA ASN A 190 -0.62 -0.33 15.03
C ASN A 190 -0.53 -1.59 14.15
N THR A 191 -1.66 -2.26 13.88
CA THR A 191 -1.69 -3.38 12.92
C THR A 191 -1.17 -2.95 11.54
N ALA A 192 -1.60 -1.78 11.05
CA ALA A 192 -1.13 -1.24 9.78
C ALA A 192 0.39 -0.95 9.79
N PHE A 193 0.94 -0.49 10.91
CA PHE A 193 2.39 -0.32 11.06
C PHE A 193 3.13 -1.67 11.03
N ASP A 194 2.63 -2.67 11.74
CA ASP A 194 3.25 -3.99 11.79
C ASP A 194 3.23 -4.68 10.42
N LEU A 195 2.12 -4.59 9.68
CA LEU A 195 2.02 -5.10 8.30
C LEU A 195 2.97 -4.36 7.34
N ASN A 196 3.16 -3.04 7.49
CA ASN A 196 4.18 -2.33 6.70
C ASN A 196 5.59 -2.79 7.07
N THR A 197 5.87 -3.01 8.35
CA THR A 197 7.16 -3.54 8.83
C THR A 197 7.44 -4.91 8.20
N GLU A 198 6.45 -5.80 8.13
CA GLU A 198 6.61 -7.11 7.48
C GLU A 198 6.93 -7.01 5.99
N ILE A 199 6.35 -6.04 5.28
CA ILE A 199 6.75 -5.75 3.89
C ILE A 199 8.21 -5.30 3.84
N PHE A 200 8.65 -4.39 4.72
CA PHE A 200 10.06 -3.94 4.74
C PHE A 200 11.03 -5.07 5.10
N GLU A 201 10.72 -5.92 6.08
CA GLU A 201 11.50 -7.11 6.42
C GLU A 201 11.61 -8.08 5.24
N SER A 202 10.55 -8.21 4.43
CA SER A 202 10.57 -9.06 3.24
C SER A 202 11.52 -8.57 2.13
N LEU A 203 11.96 -7.31 2.19
CA LEU A 203 12.97 -6.76 1.28
C LEU A 203 14.40 -7.18 1.68
N LEU A 204 14.59 -7.65 2.92
CA LEU A 204 15.90 -8.06 3.42
C LEU A 204 16.18 -9.53 3.07
N PRO A 205 17.45 -9.86 2.78
CA PRO A 205 17.93 -11.23 2.82
C PRO A 205 17.57 -11.93 4.15
N PRO A 206 17.26 -13.23 4.15
CA PRO A 206 16.79 -13.93 5.35
C PRO A 206 17.68 -13.79 6.59
N ASP A 207 19.00 -13.67 6.41
CA ASP A 207 20.00 -13.52 7.46
C ASP A 207 20.06 -12.11 8.07
N LEU A 208 19.46 -11.11 7.41
CA LEU A 208 19.39 -9.72 7.89
C LEU A 208 18.03 -9.37 8.49
N ARG A 209 17.06 -10.29 8.48
CA ARG A 209 15.72 -10.06 9.03
C ARG A 209 15.73 -10.10 10.56
N LEU A 210 14.88 -9.29 11.16
CA LEU A 210 14.68 -9.31 12.61
C LEU A 210 14.11 -10.66 13.06
N SER A 211 14.69 -11.23 14.13
CA SER A 211 14.09 -12.41 14.75
C SER A 211 12.75 -12.03 15.39
N PRO A 212 11.80 -12.98 15.56
CA PRO A 212 10.54 -12.71 16.26
C PRO A 212 10.72 -12.15 17.68
N GLN A 213 11.88 -12.39 18.30
CA GLN A 213 12.22 -11.87 19.63
C GLN A 213 12.78 -10.45 19.59
N ASP A 214 13.39 -10.06 18.46
CA ASP A 214 13.95 -8.72 18.21
C ASP A 214 12.93 -7.78 17.56
N LYS A 215 11.77 -8.29 17.11
CA LYS A 215 10.59 -7.48 16.78
C LYS A 215 10.10 -6.78 18.06
N ALA A 216 10.77 -5.70 18.43
CA ALA A 216 10.30 -4.80 19.48
C ALA A 216 8.85 -4.38 19.13
N PRO A 217 7.94 -4.27 20.11
CA PRO A 217 6.66 -3.64 19.86
C PRO A 217 6.94 -2.28 19.22
N SER A 218 6.26 -1.99 18.10
CA SER A 218 6.62 -0.86 17.24
C SER A 218 6.82 0.40 18.12
N PRO A 219 7.93 1.14 17.97
CA PRO A 219 8.28 2.26 18.87
C PRO A 219 7.25 3.40 18.83
N HIS A 220 6.29 3.31 17.91
CA HIS A 220 5.10 4.13 17.78
C HIS A 220 3.84 3.39 18.20
N LYS A 221 3.88 2.50 19.20
CA LYS A 221 2.64 2.09 19.88
C LYS A 221 1.97 3.39 20.28
N ILE A 222 0.89 3.76 19.58
CA ILE A 222 0.14 4.98 19.86
C ILE A 222 -0.53 4.72 21.20
N LEU A 223 0.22 4.94 22.28
CA LEU A 223 -0.23 4.86 23.64
C LEU A 223 -1.09 6.10 23.83
N LEU A 224 -2.41 5.90 23.75
CA LEU A 224 -3.35 6.86 24.29
C LEU A 224 -3.11 6.92 25.81
N GLU A 225 -2.25 7.83 26.26
CA GLU A 225 -2.48 8.41 27.58
C GLU A 225 -3.73 9.29 27.46
N PRO A 226 -4.78 9.05 28.28
CA PRO A 226 -6.07 9.71 28.15
C PRO A 226 -5.99 11.13 28.70
N SER A 227 -5.42 12.05 27.93
CA SER A 227 -5.43 13.47 28.26
C SER A 227 -5.41 14.32 27.00
N VAL A 228 -6.45 14.16 26.17
CA VAL A 228 -6.78 15.14 25.14
C VAL A 228 -7.80 16.11 25.71
N THR A 229 -7.34 17.24 26.23
CA THR A 229 -8.20 18.37 26.63
C THR A 229 -8.64 19.09 25.35
N VAL A 230 -9.81 18.72 24.83
CA VAL A 230 -10.39 19.37 23.64
C VAL A 230 -10.94 20.75 24.01
N LYS A 231 -10.43 21.80 23.37
CA LYS A 231 -10.94 23.17 23.48
C LYS A 231 -12.22 23.31 22.66
N PRO A 232 -13.34 23.81 23.23
CA PRO A 232 -14.59 23.96 22.49
C PRO A 232 -14.56 25.20 21.58
N TRP A 233 -14.92 25.04 20.31
CA TRP A 233 -15.18 26.16 19.39
C TRP A 233 -16.69 26.38 19.20
N ALA A 234 -17.08 27.64 18.96
CA ALA A 234 -18.46 28.11 18.96
C ALA A 234 -19.28 27.66 17.73
N ARG A 235 -20.58 27.50 17.95
CA ARG A 235 -21.62 26.83 17.15
C ARG A 235 -21.97 27.45 15.77
N GLY A 236 -21.11 28.26 15.17
CA GLY A 236 -21.45 29.11 14.01
C GLY A 236 -21.16 28.57 12.61
N GLU A 237 -20.33 27.54 12.44
CA GLU A 237 -19.78 27.16 11.12
C GLU A 237 -20.24 25.77 10.64
N ILE A 238 -21.43 25.32 11.06
CA ILE A 238 -21.84 23.89 11.01
C ILE A 238 -22.59 23.48 9.71
N ALA A 239 -22.99 24.38 8.82
CA ALA A 239 -24.01 24.01 7.82
C ALA A 239 -23.54 23.51 6.44
N ALA A 240 -22.27 23.66 6.02
CA ALA A 240 -21.92 23.46 4.60
C ALA A 240 -21.03 22.24 4.26
N VAL A 241 -20.40 21.59 5.24
CA VAL A 241 -19.35 20.58 4.97
C VAL A 241 -19.84 19.13 5.12
N GLY A 242 -21.03 18.92 5.70
CA GLY A 242 -21.59 17.59 5.97
C GLY A 242 -22.08 16.80 4.74
N GLY A 243 -22.33 17.46 3.59
CA GLY A 243 -22.96 16.81 2.44
C GLY A 243 -22.01 16.07 1.48
N ILE A 244 -20.76 16.50 1.38
CA ILE A 244 -19.88 16.07 0.27
C ILE A 244 -19.13 14.77 0.59
N VAL A 245 -18.78 14.54 1.87
CA VAL A 245 -17.99 13.37 2.26
C VAL A 245 -18.85 12.12 2.43
N VAL A 246 -20.08 12.25 2.92
CA VAL A 246 -21.03 11.12 2.99
C VAL A 246 -21.42 10.64 1.58
N ALA A 247 -21.52 11.55 0.60
CA ALA A 247 -21.80 11.18 -0.78
C ALA A 247 -20.64 10.43 -1.45
N ALA A 248 -19.39 10.77 -1.15
CA ALA A 248 -18.22 10.10 -1.75
C ALA A 248 -17.99 8.69 -1.16
N THR A 249 -18.21 8.50 0.15
CA THR A 249 -18.12 7.18 0.77
C THR A 249 -19.33 6.30 0.41
N ALA A 250 -20.54 6.87 0.28
CA ALA A 250 -21.70 6.14 -0.21
C ALA A 250 -21.59 5.78 -1.70
N ALA A 251 -21.03 6.64 -2.55
CA ALA A 251 -20.84 6.34 -3.98
C ALA A 251 -19.82 5.21 -4.21
N LEU A 252 -18.77 5.14 -3.39
CA LEU A 252 -17.78 4.04 -3.45
C LEU A 252 -18.38 2.71 -2.97
N VAL A 253 -19.30 2.76 -1.99
CA VAL A 253 -20.04 1.58 -1.50
C VAL A 253 -21.15 1.15 -2.48
N VAL A 254 -21.82 2.08 -3.16
CA VAL A 254 -22.86 1.75 -4.17
C VAL A 254 -22.23 1.19 -5.46
N ALA A 255 -21.06 1.69 -5.88
CA ALA A 255 -20.34 1.13 -7.04
C ALA A 255 -19.81 -0.29 -6.81
N SER A 256 -19.43 -0.61 -5.56
CA SER A 256 -19.00 -1.96 -5.17
C SER A 256 -20.17 -2.94 -4.95
N VAL A 257 -21.33 -2.44 -4.52
CA VAL A 257 -22.55 -3.25 -4.33
C VAL A 257 -23.31 -3.50 -5.64
N LEU A 258 -23.33 -2.57 -6.60
CA LEU A 258 -24.03 -2.74 -7.88
C LEU A 258 -23.18 -3.37 -8.99
N GLY A 259 -21.85 -3.45 -8.82
CA GLY A 259 -20.94 -4.14 -9.75
C GLY A 259 -20.94 -5.67 -9.65
N THR A 260 -21.66 -6.24 -8.69
CA THR A 260 -21.78 -7.69 -8.47
C THR A 260 -23.22 -8.18 -8.69
N SER A 261 -23.80 -7.93 -9.87
CA SER A 261 -24.98 -8.65 -10.33
C SER A 261 -25.13 -8.59 -11.85
N SER A 262 -24.35 -9.39 -12.57
CA SER A 262 -24.77 -9.91 -13.86
C SER A 262 -24.39 -11.38 -14.01
N ALA A 263 -25.38 -12.16 -14.49
CA ALA A 263 -25.41 -13.60 -14.80
C ALA A 263 -25.70 -14.56 -13.61
N GLY A 264 -26.82 -15.28 -13.55
CA GLY A 264 -27.97 -15.36 -14.44
C GLY A 264 -28.98 -16.41 -13.95
N VAL A 265 -30.24 -16.30 -14.39
CA VAL A 265 -31.19 -17.42 -14.46
C VAL A 265 -32.00 -17.24 -15.74
N ALA A 266 -31.79 -18.14 -16.68
CA ALA A 266 -32.71 -18.41 -17.78
C ALA A 266 -33.81 -19.35 -17.28
N VAL A 267 -35.10 -19.05 -17.53
CA VAL A 267 -36.19 -20.04 -17.71
C VAL A 267 -37.36 -19.37 -18.47
N HIS A 268 -37.82 -20.06 -19.54
CA HIS A 268 -39.16 -20.14 -20.18
C HIS A 268 -40.31 -19.24 -19.64
N VAL A 269 -41.17 -18.62 -20.45
CA VAL A 269 -41.98 -19.09 -21.61
C VAL A 269 -42.26 -17.90 -22.52
#